data_AF-A0A1B7YYZ1-F1
#
_entry.id   AF-A0A1B7YYZ1-F1
#
_cell.length_a   1.000
_cell.length_b   1.000
_cell.length_c   1.000
_cell.angle_alpha   90.00
_cell.angle_beta   90.00
_cell.angle_gamma   90.00
#
_symmetry.space_group_name_H-M   'P 1'
#
loop_
_entity.id
_entity.type
_entity.pdbx_description
1 polymer ?
#
loop_
_entity_poly.entity_id
_entity_poly.type
_entity_poly.pdbx_seq_one_letter_code
_entity_poly.pdbx_strand_id
1 'polypeptide(L)'
;MLGSKKPFSQQSGAALAPPSKKEVVQESIVFIAGFDEGDNTYYGNAKQYFEKQRMSVVDSLFAIDEIVKYLNSAGENQIRYNEIHIVSHSNAWLGMSLKTTRTGERITERSLQDAISENKMETICDGVTSDSKIIFHSCGLGENQPLLQELKNTFKADEVVASPYFNVFGGKYADHYLAKPYYGYYPTAESLGPAHLSKEFKQAYPTVNIDWFTALKTRQESSFGKAYSFKFNIPVDWEFTFDSEDDIPTLEDKEAIMDWISESPEMAEVLFKLNIPIESFRWRSTIKENKLIIKGKTTVLCILAPILKSNDANEYQSTNIQDPLLYQIL
;
A
#
# COMPACT_ATOMS: atom_id res chain seq x y z
N MET A 1 -50.69 67.71 -34.57
CA MET A 1 -50.33 66.37 -34.05
C MET A 1 -49.34 65.74 -35.02
N LEU A 2 -48.08 65.58 -34.62
CA LEU A 2 -47.01 64.95 -35.38
C LEU A 2 -46.34 63.95 -34.44
N GLY A 3 -46.56 62.66 -34.68
CA GLY A 3 -46.03 61.57 -33.87
C GLY A 3 -44.72 61.03 -34.45
N SER A 4 -43.64 61.12 -33.68
CA SER A 4 -42.32 60.60 -34.00
C SER A 4 -42.28 59.06 -33.88
N LYS A 5 -41.81 58.38 -34.94
CA LYS A 5 -41.49 56.94 -34.92
C LYS A 5 -40.06 56.72 -34.42
N LYS A 6 -39.87 55.81 -33.46
CA LYS A 6 -38.55 55.31 -33.01
C LYS A 6 -37.95 54.32 -34.02
N PRO A 7 -36.61 54.22 -34.14
CA PRO A 7 -35.96 53.28 -35.05
C PRO A 7 -35.82 51.86 -34.46
N PHE A 8 -35.69 50.90 -35.37
CA PHE A 8 -35.57 49.45 -35.18
C PHE A 8 -34.41 49.03 -34.26
N SER A 9 -34.66 48.04 -33.38
CA SER A 9 -33.63 47.34 -32.61
C SER A 9 -32.92 46.30 -33.48
N GLN A 10 -31.58 46.34 -33.49
CA GLN A 10 -30.72 45.31 -34.09
C GLN A 10 -30.93 43.97 -33.37
N GLN A 11 -31.27 42.92 -34.12
CA GLN A 11 -31.25 41.55 -33.64
C GLN A 11 -29.79 41.12 -33.46
N SER A 12 -29.42 40.78 -32.23
CA SER A 12 -28.17 40.13 -31.88
C SER A 12 -28.17 38.73 -32.49
N GLY A 13 -27.21 38.46 -33.38
CA GLY A 13 -26.99 37.13 -33.94
C GLY A 13 -26.65 36.15 -32.81
N ALA A 14 -27.41 35.07 -32.72
CA ALA A 14 -27.09 33.95 -31.85
C ALA A 14 -25.78 33.31 -32.35
N ALA A 15 -24.71 33.47 -31.58
CA ALA A 15 -23.50 32.69 -31.77
C ALA A 15 -23.84 31.22 -31.49
N LEU A 16 -23.71 30.38 -32.52
CA LEU A 16 -23.80 28.92 -32.37
C LEU A 16 -22.67 28.48 -31.44
N ALA A 17 -23.04 27.88 -30.30
CA ALA A 17 -22.08 27.26 -29.41
C ALA A 17 -21.27 26.20 -30.19
N PRO A 18 -19.94 26.12 -30.01
CA PRO A 18 -19.15 25.07 -30.64
C PRO A 18 -19.68 23.70 -30.19
N PRO A 19 -19.66 22.67 -31.07
CA PRO A 19 -20.13 21.34 -30.72
C PRO A 19 -19.35 20.84 -29.49
N SER A 20 -20.08 20.49 -28.42
CA SER A 20 -19.48 19.86 -27.25
C SER A 20 -18.77 18.59 -27.71
N LYS A 21 -17.45 18.51 -27.44
CA LYS A 21 -16.71 17.27 -27.64
C LYS A 21 -17.38 16.20 -26.80
N LYS A 22 -17.77 15.09 -27.43
CA LYS A 22 -18.40 13.96 -26.76
C LYS A 22 -17.38 13.32 -25.82
N GLU A 23 -17.75 13.17 -24.56
CA GLU A 23 -16.95 12.48 -23.56
C GLU A 23 -16.71 11.02 -23.97
N VAL A 24 -15.46 10.59 -23.83
CA VAL A 24 -15.00 9.24 -24.13
C VAL A 24 -14.77 8.52 -22.81
N VAL A 25 -15.66 7.59 -22.50
CA VAL A 25 -15.51 6.71 -21.33
C VAL A 25 -14.73 5.47 -21.76
N GLN A 26 -13.59 5.24 -21.14
CA GLN A 26 -12.81 4.02 -21.26
C GLN A 26 -13.15 3.07 -20.11
N GLU A 27 -13.05 1.77 -20.38
CA GLU A 27 -13.40 0.78 -19.38
C GLU A 27 -12.43 0.80 -18.20
N SER A 28 -11.13 0.76 -18.48
CA SER A 28 -10.15 0.69 -17.40
C SER A 28 -8.77 1.23 -17.75
N ILE A 29 -8.05 1.63 -16.71
CA ILE A 29 -6.63 1.97 -16.74
C ILE A 29 -5.92 1.37 -15.53
N VAL A 30 -4.66 0.99 -15.71
CA VAL A 30 -3.84 0.36 -14.67
C VAL A 30 -2.56 1.15 -14.50
N PHE A 31 -2.29 1.58 -13.27
CA PHE A 31 -1.03 2.18 -12.87
C PHE A 31 -0.17 1.14 -12.14
N ILE A 32 0.97 0.79 -12.71
CA ILE A 32 2.00 -0.02 -12.05
C ILE A 32 2.93 0.94 -11.32
N ALA A 33 2.61 1.23 -10.06
CA ALA A 33 3.21 2.32 -9.31
C ALA A 33 4.37 1.86 -8.42
N GLY A 34 5.31 1.16 -9.05
CA GLY A 34 6.60 0.79 -8.47
C GLY A 34 7.45 0.01 -9.48
N PHE A 35 8.63 -0.41 -9.02
CA PHE A 35 9.56 -1.20 -9.83
C PHE A 35 10.14 -2.34 -8.98
N ASP A 36 10.52 -3.41 -9.66
CA ASP A 36 11.11 -4.58 -9.03
C ASP A 36 12.62 -4.37 -8.81
N GLU A 37 13.13 -4.83 -7.67
CA GLU A 37 14.55 -4.82 -7.32
C GLU A 37 15.05 -6.23 -7.00
N GLY A 38 16.29 -6.53 -7.38
CA GLY A 38 16.91 -7.84 -7.16
C GLY A 38 16.15 -8.96 -7.86
N ASP A 39 15.76 -9.98 -7.08
CA ASP A 39 15.03 -11.15 -7.58
C ASP A 39 13.49 -11.00 -7.46
N ASN A 40 12.98 -9.83 -7.02
CA ASN A 40 11.54 -9.58 -6.99
C ASN A 40 10.99 -9.45 -8.42
N THR A 41 9.76 -9.88 -8.66
CA THR A 41 9.09 -9.81 -9.97
C THR A 41 7.63 -9.36 -9.85
N TYR A 42 7.24 -8.76 -8.72
CA TYR A 42 5.86 -8.40 -8.42
C TYR A 42 5.26 -7.45 -9.45
N TYR A 43 5.93 -6.33 -9.73
CA TYR A 43 5.41 -5.30 -10.62
C TYR A 43 5.44 -5.76 -12.08
N GLY A 44 6.50 -6.46 -12.49
CA GLY A 44 6.60 -7.06 -13.81
C GLY A 44 5.51 -8.10 -14.07
N ASN A 45 5.22 -8.97 -13.09
CA ASN A 45 4.16 -9.96 -13.21
C ASN A 45 2.77 -9.30 -13.22
N ALA A 46 2.54 -8.26 -12.41
CA ALA A 46 1.29 -7.52 -12.41
C ALA A 46 1.05 -6.83 -13.76
N LYS A 47 2.07 -6.18 -14.32
CA LYS A 47 2.01 -5.59 -15.67
C LYS A 47 1.59 -6.63 -16.71
N GLN A 48 2.28 -7.77 -16.76
CA GLN A 48 1.95 -8.85 -17.71
C GLN A 48 0.53 -9.37 -17.52
N TYR A 49 0.05 -9.49 -16.28
CA TYR A 49 -1.31 -9.94 -15.97
C TYR A 49 -2.38 -8.99 -16.55
N PHE A 50 -2.21 -7.68 -16.39
CA PHE A 50 -3.16 -6.69 -16.92
C PHE A 50 -3.04 -6.50 -18.44
N GLU A 51 -1.83 -6.58 -19.01
CA GLU A 51 -1.63 -6.54 -20.46
C GLU A 51 -2.29 -7.72 -21.17
N LYS A 52 -2.21 -8.93 -20.60
CA LYS A 52 -2.92 -10.13 -21.12
C LYS A 52 -4.44 -9.93 -21.18
N GLN A 53 -4.99 -9.12 -20.28
CA GLN A 53 -6.40 -8.73 -20.26
C GLN A 53 -6.72 -7.56 -21.19
N ARG A 54 -5.73 -7.06 -21.94
CA ARG A 54 -5.85 -5.92 -22.88
C ARG A 54 -6.23 -4.60 -22.21
N MET A 55 -5.85 -4.43 -20.95
CA MET A 55 -6.06 -3.19 -20.22
C MET A 55 -4.93 -2.20 -20.54
N SER A 56 -5.23 -0.90 -20.53
CA SER A 56 -4.24 0.16 -20.70
C SER A 56 -3.36 0.25 -19.46
N VAL A 57 -2.04 0.07 -19.63
CA VAL A 57 -1.08 0.10 -18.53
C VAL A 57 -0.17 1.33 -18.60
N VAL A 58 0.02 2.01 -17.47
CA VAL A 58 0.99 3.07 -17.24
C VAL A 58 1.94 2.63 -16.12
N ASP A 59 3.23 2.49 -16.40
CA ASP A 59 4.23 1.93 -15.48
C ASP A 59 5.39 2.88 -15.15
N SER A 60 5.20 4.18 -15.39
CA SER A 60 6.20 5.22 -15.19
C SER A 60 5.84 6.25 -14.11
N LEU A 61 4.72 6.06 -13.41
CA LEU A 61 4.23 7.00 -12.39
C LEU A 61 4.29 6.32 -11.01
N PHE A 62 5.08 6.87 -10.10
CA PHE A 62 5.42 6.25 -8.81
C PHE A 62 4.96 7.07 -7.61
N ALA A 63 4.29 8.20 -7.86
CA ALA A 63 3.64 9.01 -6.84
C ALA A 63 2.15 9.21 -7.14
N ILE A 64 1.35 9.33 -6.08
CA ILE A 64 -0.10 9.59 -6.19
C ILE A 64 -0.38 10.94 -6.87
N ASP A 65 0.44 11.97 -6.62
CA ASP A 65 0.36 13.27 -7.32
C ASP A 65 0.55 13.13 -8.84
N GLU A 66 1.43 12.24 -9.29
CA GLU A 66 1.64 11.99 -10.73
C GLU A 66 0.41 11.30 -11.35
N ILE A 67 -0.22 10.38 -10.62
CA ILE A 67 -1.45 9.71 -11.05
C ILE A 67 -2.61 10.72 -11.09
N VAL A 68 -2.76 11.58 -10.07
CA VAL A 68 -3.79 12.64 -10.05
C VAL A 68 -3.62 13.58 -11.24
N LYS A 69 -2.40 14.05 -11.51
CA LYS A 69 -2.08 14.88 -12.69
C LYS A 69 -2.43 14.19 -14.01
N TYR A 70 -2.13 12.90 -14.12
CA TYR A 70 -2.49 12.12 -15.29
C TYR A 70 -4.01 12.09 -15.49
N LEU A 71 -4.76 11.80 -14.44
CA LEU A 71 -6.24 11.72 -14.49
C LEU A 71 -6.86 13.09 -14.79
N ASN A 72 -6.36 14.17 -14.19
CA ASN A 72 -6.80 15.53 -14.50
C ASN A 72 -6.59 15.86 -15.97
N SER A 73 -5.40 15.59 -16.51
CA SER A 73 -5.09 15.83 -17.93
C SER A 73 -5.94 14.96 -18.86
N ALA A 74 -6.18 13.69 -18.52
CA ALA A 74 -7.11 12.84 -19.26
C ALA A 74 -8.52 13.45 -19.26
N GLY A 75 -8.95 13.97 -18.12
CA GLY A 75 -10.23 14.62 -17.96
C GLY A 75 -10.43 15.91 -18.75
N GLU A 76 -9.41 16.76 -18.81
CA GLU A 76 -9.39 17.95 -19.69
C GLU A 76 -9.58 17.55 -21.17
N ASN A 77 -9.03 16.39 -21.54
CA ASN A 77 -9.18 15.78 -22.85
C ASN A 77 -10.48 14.97 -23.02
N GLN A 78 -11.43 15.09 -22.09
CA GLN A 78 -12.73 14.42 -22.10
C GLN A 78 -12.62 12.88 -22.07
N ILE A 79 -11.59 12.36 -21.41
CA ILE A 79 -11.39 10.93 -21.16
C ILE A 79 -11.73 10.64 -19.70
N ARG A 80 -12.59 9.65 -19.48
CA ARG A 80 -12.93 9.09 -18.16
C ARG A 80 -12.65 7.60 -18.12
N TYR A 81 -12.54 7.05 -16.92
CA TYR A 81 -12.31 5.62 -16.70
C TYR A 81 -13.36 5.07 -15.75
N ASN A 82 -13.97 3.93 -16.07
CA ASN A 82 -14.87 3.24 -15.13
C ASN A 82 -14.06 2.62 -13.98
N GLU A 83 -12.95 1.97 -14.31
CA GLU A 83 -12.06 1.33 -13.33
C GLU A 83 -10.62 1.89 -13.41
N ILE A 84 -10.10 2.33 -12.27
CA ILE A 84 -8.72 2.81 -12.13
C ILE A 84 -8.00 1.88 -11.17
N HIS A 85 -7.16 1.00 -11.70
CA HIS A 85 -6.37 0.08 -10.90
C HIS A 85 -5.02 0.70 -10.54
N ILE A 86 -4.63 0.59 -9.28
CA ILE A 86 -3.33 1.06 -8.78
C ILE A 86 -2.62 -0.12 -8.11
N VAL A 87 -1.55 -0.58 -8.73
CA VAL A 87 -0.70 -1.65 -8.20
C VAL A 87 0.46 -1.02 -7.45
N SER A 88 0.52 -1.24 -6.14
CA SER A 88 1.64 -0.83 -5.30
C SER A 88 1.83 -1.85 -4.19
N HIS A 89 3.06 -2.07 -3.73
CA HIS A 89 3.24 -2.79 -2.49
C HIS A 89 2.67 -1.97 -1.32
N SER A 90 2.06 -2.66 -0.38
CA SER A 90 1.76 -2.09 0.93
C SER A 90 2.35 -2.99 1.99
N ASN A 91 2.80 -2.34 3.05
CA ASN A 91 3.36 -2.98 4.22
C ASN A 91 2.49 -2.56 5.40
N ALA A 92 1.97 -3.54 6.15
CA ALA A 92 1.07 -3.30 7.28
C ALA A 92 1.66 -2.35 8.35
N TRP A 93 2.98 -2.20 8.38
CA TRP A 93 3.73 -1.41 9.35
C TRP A 93 4.21 -0.06 8.80
N LEU A 94 4.59 0.01 7.53
CA LEU A 94 5.29 1.15 6.92
C LEU A 94 4.46 1.88 5.85
N GLY A 95 3.18 1.54 5.72
CA GLY A 95 2.29 2.09 4.71
C GLY A 95 2.60 1.62 3.28
N MET A 96 2.03 2.32 2.31
CA MET A 96 2.16 1.99 0.88
C MET A 96 3.52 2.42 0.34
N SER A 97 4.07 1.67 -0.62
CA SER A 97 5.30 2.07 -1.32
C SER A 97 5.10 3.23 -2.28
N LEU A 98 3.87 3.43 -2.74
CA LEU A 98 3.47 4.62 -3.48
C LEU A 98 3.80 5.87 -2.65
N LYS A 99 4.40 6.87 -3.30
CA LYS A 99 4.79 8.13 -2.64
C LYS A 99 3.71 9.20 -2.76
N THR A 100 3.72 10.17 -1.86
CA THR A 100 2.85 11.37 -1.96
C THR A 100 3.20 12.20 -3.20
N THR A 101 4.48 12.53 -3.37
CA THR A 101 5.05 13.18 -4.56
C THR A 101 6.32 12.47 -5.00
N ARG A 102 6.90 12.82 -6.16
CA ARG A 102 8.11 12.16 -6.69
C ARG A 102 9.29 12.16 -5.70
N THR A 103 9.43 13.23 -4.92
CA THR A 103 10.45 13.39 -3.86
C THR A 103 9.85 13.29 -2.45
N GLY A 104 8.57 12.92 -2.34
CA GLY A 104 7.85 12.83 -1.09
C GLY A 104 8.07 11.50 -0.37
N GLU A 105 7.32 11.36 0.71
CA GLU A 105 7.36 10.19 1.58
C GLU A 105 6.45 9.07 1.07
N ARG A 106 6.66 7.87 1.62
CA ARG A 106 5.73 6.74 1.48
C ARG A 106 4.36 7.13 2.00
N ILE A 107 3.30 6.64 1.37
CA ILE A 107 1.93 6.96 1.78
C ILE A 107 1.57 6.24 3.09
N THR A 108 1.29 7.07 4.09
CA THR A 108 0.57 6.80 5.33
C THR A 108 -0.59 7.79 5.43
N GLU A 109 -1.51 7.60 6.38
CA GLU A 109 -2.58 8.57 6.64
C GLU A 109 -2.00 9.97 6.87
N ARG A 110 -1.04 10.08 7.79
CA ARG A 110 -0.40 11.33 8.15
C ARG A 110 0.36 11.98 6.99
N SER A 111 1.23 11.23 6.30
CA SER A 111 2.02 11.82 5.22
C SER A 111 1.14 12.32 4.07
N LEU A 112 0.00 11.66 3.82
CA LEU A 112 -0.95 12.07 2.79
C LEU A 112 -1.70 13.33 3.22
N GLN A 113 -2.20 13.38 4.46
CA GLN A 113 -2.83 14.57 5.04
C GLN A 113 -1.87 15.77 5.07
N ASP A 114 -0.62 15.57 5.49
CA ASP A 114 0.43 16.59 5.52
C ASP A 114 0.68 17.12 4.09
N ALA A 115 0.86 16.23 3.11
CA ALA A 115 1.09 16.64 1.72
C ALA A 115 -0.09 17.43 1.10
N ILE A 116 -1.32 17.07 1.45
CA ILE A 116 -2.53 17.78 1.01
C ILE A 116 -2.62 19.16 1.70
N SER A 117 -2.49 19.21 3.02
CA SER A 117 -2.61 20.45 3.80
C SER A 117 -1.53 21.49 3.45
N GLU A 118 -0.32 21.02 3.12
CA GLU A 118 0.79 21.85 2.66
C GLU A 118 0.70 22.22 1.17
N ASN A 119 -0.37 21.83 0.47
CA ASN A 119 -0.57 22.04 -0.97
C ASN A 119 0.60 21.53 -1.83
N LYS A 120 1.23 20.42 -1.41
CA LYS A 120 2.34 19.79 -2.16
C LYS A 120 1.85 18.90 -3.30
N MET A 121 0.57 18.54 -3.29
CA MET A 121 -0.07 17.68 -4.29
C MET A 121 -1.16 18.43 -5.03
N GLU A 122 -1.35 18.10 -6.31
CA GLU A 122 -2.49 18.56 -7.07
C GLU A 122 -3.78 17.89 -6.57
N THR A 123 -4.89 18.63 -6.58
CA THR A 123 -6.20 18.10 -6.26
C THR A 123 -6.87 17.57 -7.52
N ILE A 124 -7.51 16.41 -7.43
CA ILE A 124 -8.32 15.87 -8.52
C ILE A 124 -9.44 16.87 -8.89
N CYS A 125 -9.57 17.18 -10.18
CA CYS A 125 -10.58 18.09 -10.68
C CYS A 125 -11.98 17.47 -10.54
N ASP A 126 -12.98 18.32 -10.33
CA ASP A 126 -14.35 17.86 -10.09
C ASP A 126 -14.90 17.06 -11.29
N GLY A 127 -15.53 15.92 -11.02
CA GLY A 127 -16.10 15.04 -12.04
C GLY A 127 -15.08 14.15 -12.77
N VAL A 128 -13.78 14.19 -12.45
CA VAL A 128 -12.79 13.32 -13.12
C VAL A 128 -12.95 11.85 -12.75
N THR A 129 -13.27 11.60 -11.49
CA THR A 129 -13.27 10.28 -10.84
C THR A 129 -14.57 9.98 -10.10
N SER A 130 -15.57 10.87 -10.20
CA SER A 130 -16.81 10.75 -9.41
C SER A 130 -17.54 9.44 -9.69
N ASP A 131 -17.63 9.02 -10.96
CA ASP A 131 -18.24 7.74 -11.34
C ASP A 131 -17.23 6.58 -11.44
N SER A 132 -15.98 6.81 -11.03
CA SER A 132 -14.89 5.83 -11.15
C SER A 132 -14.75 4.97 -9.90
N LYS A 133 -14.42 3.69 -10.10
CA LYS A 133 -13.97 2.79 -9.05
C LYS A 133 -12.44 2.78 -8.97
N ILE A 134 -11.89 3.19 -7.82
CA ILE A 134 -10.43 3.13 -7.61
C ILE A 134 -10.08 1.81 -6.92
N ILE A 135 -9.27 0.98 -7.57
CA ILE A 135 -8.98 -0.39 -7.13
C ILE A 135 -7.50 -0.51 -6.79
N PHE A 136 -7.20 -0.66 -5.50
CA PHE A 136 -5.83 -0.85 -5.04
C PHE A 136 -5.48 -2.34 -4.95
N HIS A 137 -4.50 -2.74 -5.75
CA HIS A 137 -3.82 -4.02 -5.63
C HIS A 137 -2.63 -3.87 -4.70
N SER A 138 -2.93 -3.61 -3.43
CA SER A 138 -1.97 -3.29 -2.37
C SER A 138 -2.16 -4.22 -1.19
N CYS A 139 -1.10 -4.94 -0.81
CA CYS A 139 -1.15 -6.02 0.17
C CYS A 139 -1.65 -5.53 1.53
N GLY A 140 -2.78 -6.07 2.00
CA GLY A 140 -3.33 -5.75 3.32
C GLY A 140 -3.93 -4.35 3.47
N LEU A 141 -4.07 -3.57 2.40
CA LEU A 141 -4.61 -2.21 2.50
C LEU A 141 -6.07 -2.20 2.96
N GLY A 142 -6.85 -3.24 2.63
CA GLY A 142 -8.24 -3.35 3.08
C GLY A 142 -8.43 -3.47 4.61
N GLU A 143 -7.37 -3.77 5.37
CA GLU A 143 -7.43 -3.73 6.85
C GLU A 143 -7.27 -2.29 7.40
N ASN A 144 -6.71 -1.36 6.61
CA ASN A 144 -6.43 0.01 7.03
C ASN A 144 -7.54 0.97 6.54
N GLN A 145 -8.69 0.94 7.21
CA GLN A 145 -9.85 1.78 6.88
C GLN A 145 -9.54 3.28 6.90
N PRO A 146 -8.79 3.84 7.88
CA PRO A 146 -8.44 5.26 7.89
C PRO A 146 -7.68 5.68 6.62
N LEU A 147 -6.65 4.92 6.24
CA LEU A 147 -5.90 5.23 5.02
C LEU A 147 -6.75 5.06 3.76
N LEU A 148 -7.61 4.03 3.70
CA LEU A 148 -8.49 3.82 2.56
C LEU A 148 -9.49 4.97 2.38
N GLN A 149 -9.99 5.53 3.49
CA GLN A 149 -10.84 6.73 3.47
C GLN A 149 -10.07 7.97 3.00
N GLU A 150 -8.82 8.16 3.44
CA GLU A 150 -7.99 9.27 2.94
C GLU A 150 -7.68 9.14 1.45
N LEU A 151 -7.45 7.93 0.94
CA LEU A 151 -7.29 7.67 -0.49
C LEU A 151 -8.58 7.99 -1.26
N LYS A 152 -9.74 7.59 -0.74
CA LYS A 152 -11.05 7.96 -1.31
C LYS A 152 -11.23 9.46 -1.41
N ASN A 153 -10.89 10.20 -0.35
CA ASN A 153 -10.96 11.65 -0.31
C ASN A 153 -9.98 12.28 -1.32
N THR A 154 -8.74 11.78 -1.38
CA THR A 154 -7.70 12.26 -2.30
C THR A 154 -8.12 12.13 -3.76
N PHE A 155 -8.71 10.98 -4.11
CA PHE A 155 -9.22 10.73 -5.46
C PHE A 155 -10.63 11.29 -5.70
N LYS A 156 -11.31 11.88 -4.70
CA LYS A 156 -12.73 12.30 -4.79
C LYS A 156 -13.62 11.27 -5.50
N ALA A 157 -13.36 9.98 -5.25
CA ALA A 157 -14.04 8.88 -5.91
C ALA A 157 -15.23 8.41 -5.07
N ASP A 158 -16.28 7.94 -5.74
CA ASP A 158 -17.44 7.37 -5.05
C ASP A 158 -17.13 6.01 -4.41
N GLU A 159 -16.21 5.25 -5.00
CA GLU A 159 -15.84 3.91 -4.53
C GLU A 159 -14.32 3.70 -4.53
N VAL A 160 -13.80 3.23 -3.40
CA VAL A 160 -12.43 2.70 -3.32
C VAL A 160 -12.43 1.25 -2.83
N VAL A 161 -11.70 0.40 -3.53
CA VAL A 161 -11.66 -1.04 -3.31
C VAL A 161 -10.25 -1.51 -3.00
N ALA A 162 -10.08 -2.26 -1.92
CA ALA A 162 -8.79 -2.86 -1.57
C ALA A 162 -8.98 -4.20 -0.84
N SER A 163 -8.09 -5.16 -1.09
CA SER A 163 -8.13 -6.44 -0.37
C SER A 163 -7.40 -6.34 0.98
N PRO A 164 -7.90 -6.97 2.06
CA PRO A 164 -7.14 -7.20 3.28
C PRO A 164 -6.06 -8.28 3.09
N TYR A 165 -6.04 -8.97 1.95
CA TYR A 165 -5.13 -10.05 1.66
C TYR A 165 -3.92 -9.60 0.84
N PHE A 166 -2.93 -10.48 0.75
CA PHE A 166 -1.77 -10.31 -0.12
C PHE A 166 -2.19 -10.56 -1.57
N ASN A 167 -1.87 -9.61 -2.45
CA ASN A 167 -1.97 -9.81 -3.89
C ASN A 167 -0.73 -10.56 -4.37
N VAL A 168 -0.90 -11.71 -5.02
CA VAL A 168 0.20 -12.47 -5.60
C VAL A 168 0.05 -12.47 -7.11
N PHE A 169 1.04 -11.91 -7.81
CA PHE A 169 1.12 -11.92 -9.27
C PHE A 169 2.24 -12.84 -9.75
N GLY A 170 1.96 -13.60 -10.82
CA GLY A 170 2.88 -14.58 -11.39
C GLY A 170 3.07 -15.81 -10.50
N GLY A 171 1.97 -16.29 -9.91
CA GLY A 171 1.95 -17.57 -9.22
C GLY A 171 2.27 -18.74 -10.15
N LYS A 172 2.67 -19.87 -9.57
CA LYS A 172 3.02 -21.06 -10.34
C LYS A 172 1.78 -21.69 -11.00
N TYR A 173 0.62 -21.58 -10.34
CA TYR A 173 -0.62 -22.21 -10.77
C TYR A 173 -1.71 -21.21 -11.18
N ALA A 174 -1.51 -19.92 -10.94
CA ALA A 174 -2.40 -18.84 -11.38
C ALA A 174 -1.62 -17.53 -11.56
N ASP A 175 -1.95 -16.76 -12.61
CA ASP A 175 -1.29 -15.48 -12.89
C ASP A 175 -1.58 -14.43 -11.81
N HIS A 176 -2.73 -14.51 -11.13
CA HIS A 176 -3.10 -13.67 -9.98
C HIS A 176 -3.97 -14.46 -8.99
N TYR A 177 -3.68 -14.35 -7.69
CA TYR A 177 -4.53 -14.85 -6.61
C TYR A 177 -4.31 -14.05 -5.33
N LEU A 178 -5.22 -14.23 -4.37
CA LEU A 178 -5.10 -13.65 -3.02
C LEU A 178 -4.59 -14.69 -2.03
N ALA A 179 -3.72 -14.25 -1.12
CA ALA A 179 -3.21 -15.08 -0.03
C ALA A 179 -3.37 -14.39 1.31
N LYS A 180 -3.80 -15.14 2.33
CA LYS A 180 -3.88 -14.64 3.71
C LYS A 180 -2.48 -14.67 4.35
N PRO A 181 -1.97 -13.53 4.84
CA PRO A 181 -0.68 -13.49 5.52
C PRO A 181 -0.81 -13.89 6.99
N TYR A 182 0.23 -14.54 7.52
CA TYR A 182 0.44 -14.84 8.92
C TYR A 182 1.87 -14.46 9.29
N TYR A 183 2.03 -13.77 10.42
CA TYR A 183 3.29 -13.15 10.79
C TYR A 183 3.88 -13.77 12.06
N GLY A 184 5.20 -13.91 12.04
CA GLY A 184 6.01 -14.23 13.22
C GLY A 184 7.27 -13.39 13.19
N TYR A 185 7.89 -13.18 14.35
CA TYR A 185 9.00 -12.26 14.50
C TYR A 185 10.10 -12.92 15.30
N TYR A 186 11.35 -12.58 15.00
CA TYR A 186 12.48 -12.93 15.84
C TYR A 186 13.62 -11.93 15.65
N PRO A 187 14.50 -11.75 16.66
CA PRO A 187 15.66 -10.86 16.54
C PRO A 187 16.54 -11.27 15.35
N THR A 188 16.94 -10.30 14.54
CA THR A 188 17.62 -10.63 13.27
C THR A 188 18.90 -11.44 13.51
N ALA A 189 19.03 -12.56 12.77
CA ALA A 189 20.11 -13.55 12.88
C ALA A 189 20.06 -14.47 14.12
N GLU A 190 18.96 -14.45 14.88
CA GLU A 190 18.78 -15.27 16.09
C GLU A 190 17.61 -16.26 15.92
N SER A 191 17.46 -16.83 14.73
CA SER A 191 16.37 -17.78 14.45
C SER A 191 16.55 -19.08 15.25
N LEU A 192 15.52 -19.48 16.00
CA LEU A 192 15.46 -20.78 16.69
C LEU A 192 15.14 -21.96 15.75
N GLY A 193 15.04 -21.70 14.44
CA GLY A 193 14.81 -22.70 13.40
C GLY A 193 13.34 -23.09 13.22
N PRO A 194 12.99 -23.76 12.09
CA PRO A 194 11.59 -24.01 11.72
C PRO A 194 10.79 -24.84 12.73
N ALA A 195 11.44 -25.76 13.46
CA ALA A 195 10.76 -26.60 14.44
C ALA A 195 10.23 -25.77 15.63
N HIS A 196 11.05 -24.85 16.16
CA HIS A 196 10.62 -23.97 17.25
C HIS A 196 9.56 -22.99 16.77
N LEU A 197 9.86 -22.28 15.68
CA LEU A 197 8.96 -21.29 15.06
C LEU A 197 7.58 -21.90 14.72
N SER A 198 7.53 -23.15 14.26
CA SER A 198 6.25 -23.81 13.98
C SER A 198 5.34 -23.96 15.21
N LYS A 199 5.91 -24.08 16.41
CA LYS A 199 5.16 -24.13 17.67
C LYS A 199 4.61 -22.75 18.03
N GLU A 200 5.41 -21.70 17.87
CA GLU A 200 4.98 -20.32 18.08
C GLU A 200 3.83 -19.94 17.15
N PHE A 201 3.93 -20.25 15.85
CA PHE A 201 2.83 -20.03 14.90
C PHE A 201 1.57 -20.81 15.29
N LYS A 202 1.70 -22.06 15.74
CA LYS A 202 0.55 -22.84 16.21
C LYS A 202 -0.10 -22.24 17.47
N GLN A 203 0.68 -21.60 18.34
CA GLN A 203 0.18 -20.90 19.52
C GLN A 203 -0.49 -19.57 19.16
N ALA A 204 0.12 -18.80 18.26
CA ALA A 204 -0.40 -17.51 17.79
C ALA A 204 -1.67 -17.67 16.93
N TYR A 205 -1.77 -18.77 16.18
CA TYR A 205 -2.86 -19.03 15.24
C TYR A 205 -3.49 -20.42 15.49
N PRO A 206 -4.11 -20.66 16.66
CA PRO A 206 -4.53 -21.99 17.10
C PRO A 206 -5.68 -22.59 16.27
N THR A 207 -6.47 -21.75 15.61
CA THR A 207 -7.62 -22.15 14.79
C THR A 207 -7.27 -22.36 13.31
N VAL A 208 -6.03 -22.07 12.91
CA VAL A 208 -5.61 -22.09 11.52
C VAL A 208 -4.99 -23.44 11.17
N ASN A 209 -5.57 -24.12 10.19
CA ASN A 209 -5.12 -25.44 9.74
C ASN A 209 -4.01 -25.33 8.68
N ILE A 210 -2.81 -24.98 9.11
CA ILE A 210 -1.60 -24.93 8.26
C ILE A 210 -0.54 -25.86 8.85
N ASP A 211 0.15 -26.63 8.00
CA ASP A 211 1.41 -27.27 8.37
C ASP A 211 2.51 -26.22 8.44
N TRP A 212 2.63 -25.58 9.59
CA TRP A 212 3.57 -24.48 9.85
C TRP A 212 5.02 -24.89 9.60
N PHE A 213 5.40 -26.11 9.95
CA PHE A 213 6.78 -26.58 9.79
C PHE A 213 7.16 -26.67 8.30
N THR A 214 6.25 -27.21 7.48
CA THR A 214 6.46 -27.30 6.03
C THR A 214 6.40 -25.92 5.38
N ALA A 215 5.45 -25.06 5.76
CA ALA A 215 5.33 -23.70 5.23
C ALA A 215 6.59 -22.87 5.48
N LEU A 216 7.18 -22.96 6.68
CA LEU A 216 8.40 -22.24 7.07
C LEU A 216 9.67 -22.64 6.29
N LYS A 217 9.66 -23.83 5.68
CA LYS A 217 10.76 -24.33 4.83
C LYS A 217 10.51 -24.07 3.34
N THR A 218 9.28 -23.80 2.96
CA THR A 218 8.86 -23.59 1.58
C THR A 218 8.95 -22.11 1.26
N ARG A 219 9.87 -21.69 0.37
CA ARG A 219 10.17 -20.25 0.15
C ARG A 219 9.31 -19.57 -0.90
N GLN A 220 8.63 -20.36 -1.71
CA GLN A 220 7.78 -19.93 -2.82
C GLN A 220 6.73 -21.01 -3.06
N GLU A 221 5.71 -20.70 -3.86
CA GLU A 221 4.67 -21.66 -4.21
C GLU A 221 5.25 -22.91 -4.90
N SER A 222 5.33 -24.02 -4.17
CA SER A 222 5.87 -25.29 -4.66
C SER A 222 4.77 -26.25 -5.13
N SER A 223 3.66 -26.28 -4.37
CA SER A 223 2.50 -27.14 -4.57
C SER A 223 1.22 -26.32 -4.49
N PHE A 224 0.21 -26.71 -5.27
CA PHE A 224 -1.07 -26.02 -5.36
C PHE A 224 -1.70 -25.82 -3.97
N GLY A 225 -2.14 -24.58 -3.69
CA GLY A 225 -2.86 -24.21 -2.47
C GLY A 225 -2.08 -24.40 -1.16
N LYS A 226 -0.78 -24.74 -1.21
CA LYS A 226 0.03 -24.92 0.00
C LYS A 226 0.65 -23.60 0.45
N ALA A 227 0.63 -23.39 1.76
CA ALA A 227 1.25 -22.22 2.36
C ALA A 227 2.78 -22.24 2.18
N TYR A 228 3.34 -21.07 1.96
CA TYR A 228 4.78 -20.85 1.80
C TYR A 228 5.19 -19.57 2.53
N SER A 229 6.49 -19.36 2.70
CA SER A 229 7.01 -18.29 3.55
C SER A 229 8.15 -17.53 2.93
N PHE A 230 8.16 -16.22 3.13
CA PHE A 230 9.30 -15.37 2.84
C PHE A 230 9.70 -14.57 4.08
N LYS A 231 10.88 -13.96 4.00
CA LYS A 231 11.47 -13.21 5.11
C LYS A 231 11.90 -11.84 4.64
N PHE A 232 11.71 -10.85 5.49
CA PHE A 232 12.27 -9.52 5.32
C PHE A 232 12.59 -8.95 6.70
N ASN A 233 13.34 -7.85 6.73
CA ASN A 233 13.73 -7.22 7.98
C ASN A 233 13.06 -5.85 8.12
N ILE A 234 12.66 -5.53 9.34
CA ILE A 234 12.19 -4.18 9.69
C ILE A 234 13.27 -3.56 10.60
N PRO A 235 13.99 -2.53 10.13
CA PRO A 235 14.90 -1.76 10.96
C PRO A 235 14.15 -0.66 11.71
N VAL A 236 14.67 -0.29 12.88
CA VAL A 236 14.35 0.95 13.59
C VAL A 236 15.67 1.60 13.98
N ASP A 237 15.78 2.90 13.81
CA ASP A 237 17.02 3.65 14.01
C ASP A 237 16.69 5.00 14.63
N TRP A 238 17.36 5.32 15.73
CA TRP A 238 17.24 6.59 16.43
C TRP A 238 18.61 7.17 16.71
N GLU A 239 18.74 8.49 16.53
CA GLU A 239 19.95 9.24 16.78
C GLU A 239 19.62 10.41 17.72
N PHE A 240 20.33 10.47 18.83
CA PHE A 240 20.18 11.52 19.85
C PHE A 240 21.50 12.26 19.98
N THR A 241 21.45 13.59 19.97
CA THR A 241 22.62 14.45 20.16
C THR A 241 22.58 15.05 21.56
N PHE A 242 23.71 14.98 22.26
CA PHE A 242 23.89 15.49 23.62
C PHE A 242 24.85 16.69 23.62
N ASP A 243 24.78 17.52 24.66
CA ASP A 243 25.67 18.68 24.80
C ASP A 243 27.09 18.26 25.19
N SER A 244 27.22 17.20 26.00
CA SER A 244 28.49 16.57 26.38
C SER A 244 28.43 15.05 26.24
N GLU A 245 29.60 14.42 26.05
CA GLU A 245 29.72 12.95 26.07
C GLU A 245 29.36 12.37 27.45
N ASP A 246 29.62 13.11 28.52
CA ASP A 246 29.31 12.69 29.90
C ASP A 246 27.79 12.60 30.19
N ASP A 247 26.97 13.26 29.37
CA ASP A 247 25.50 13.24 29.51
C ASP A 247 24.87 12.02 28.82
N ILE A 248 25.65 11.25 28.05
CA ILE A 248 25.14 10.14 27.27
C ILE A 248 24.86 8.94 28.19
N PRO A 249 23.62 8.41 28.22
CA PRO A 249 23.31 7.26 29.05
C PRO A 249 24.10 6.03 28.59
N THR A 250 24.60 5.26 29.55
CA THR A 250 25.30 4.01 29.28
C THR A 250 24.27 2.89 29.17
N LEU A 251 24.09 2.35 27.96
CA LEU A 251 23.17 1.25 27.67
C LEU A 251 23.99 -0.02 27.41
N GLU A 252 24.29 -0.78 28.46
CA GLU A 252 25.25 -1.90 28.42
C GLU A 252 24.70 -3.18 27.78
N ASP A 253 23.40 -3.42 27.89
CA ASP A 253 22.74 -4.64 27.43
C ASP A 253 21.40 -4.38 26.73
N LYS A 254 20.75 -5.47 26.30
CA LYS A 254 19.48 -5.41 25.56
C LYS A 254 18.39 -4.82 26.44
N GLU A 255 18.33 -5.23 27.70
CA GLU A 255 17.36 -4.82 28.68
C GLU A 255 17.43 -3.31 28.94
N ALA A 256 18.62 -2.76 29.17
CA ALA A 256 18.83 -1.32 29.33
C ALA A 256 18.38 -0.52 28.10
N ILE A 257 18.63 -1.03 26.89
CA ILE A 257 18.15 -0.39 25.66
C ILE A 257 16.61 -0.43 25.59
N MET A 258 15.99 -1.56 25.94
CA MET A 258 14.53 -1.70 25.91
C MET A 258 13.84 -0.82 26.95
N ASP A 259 14.42 -0.71 28.14
CA ASP A 259 13.92 0.18 29.20
C ASP A 259 13.96 1.64 28.74
N TRP A 260 15.11 2.08 28.21
CA TRP A 260 15.27 3.44 27.65
C TRP A 260 14.26 3.74 26.53
N ILE A 261 14.04 2.79 25.62
CA ILE A 261 13.05 2.93 24.55
C ILE A 261 11.63 3.05 25.12
N SER A 262 11.30 2.25 26.12
CA SER A 262 9.95 2.19 26.70
C SER A 262 9.60 3.42 27.52
N GLU A 263 10.61 4.10 28.08
CA GLU A 263 10.44 5.36 28.82
C GLU A 263 10.21 6.57 27.90
N SER A 264 10.57 6.47 26.61
CA SER A 264 10.32 7.52 25.62
C SER A 264 8.95 7.35 24.97
N PRO A 265 8.01 8.31 25.15
CA PRO A 265 6.70 8.22 24.52
C PRO A 265 6.77 8.14 22.99
N GLU A 266 7.71 8.86 22.39
CA GLU A 266 7.90 8.93 20.94
C GLU A 266 8.38 7.59 20.37
N MET A 267 9.39 6.97 20.99
CA MET A 267 9.89 5.66 20.55
C MET A 267 8.87 4.54 20.82
N ALA A 268 8.20 4.59 21.97
CA ALA A 268 7.14 3.66 22.32
C ALA A 268 5.97 3.73 21.32
N GLU A 269 5.60 4.93 20.86
CA GLU A 269 4.57 5.11 19.83
C GLU A 269 4.97 4.47 18.50
N VAL A 270 6.24 4.60 18.09
CA VAL A 270 6.76 3.93 16.89
C VAL A 270 6.61 2.41 17.02
N LEU A 271 7.05 1.81 18.13
CA LEU A 271 6.92 0.36 18.34
C LEU A 271 5.46 -0.10 18.45
N PHE A 272 4.60 0.70 19.09
CA PHE A 272 3.17 0.44 19.17
C PHE A 272 2.52 0.42 17.79
N LYS A 273 2.84 1.39 16.92
CA LYS A 273 2.37 1.42 15.52
C LYS A 273 2.90 0.25 14.71
N LEU A 274 4.14 -0.18 14.97
CA LEU A 274 4.67 -1.40 14.37
C LEU A 274 3.95 -2.65 14.90
N ASN A 275 3.32 -2.63 16.08
CA ASN A 275 2.66 -3.80 16.65
C ASN A 275 3.57 -5.07 16.62
N ILE A 276 4.88 -4.85 16.82
CA ILE A 276 5.90 -5.90 16.92
C ILE A 276 6.45 -5.83 18.34
N PRO A 277 6.50 -6.93 19.08
CA PRO A 277 7.02 -6.92 20.44
C PRO A 277 8.47 -6.43 20.48
N ILE A 278 8.81 -5.55 21.44
CA ILE A 278 10.13 -4.92 21.56
C ILE A 278 11.26 -5.96 21.70
N GLU A 279 10.97 -7.09 22.35
CA GLU A 279 11.85 -8.22 22.54
C GLU A 279 12.19 -8.97 21.24
N SER A 280 11.36 -8.80 20.20
CA SER A 280 11.56 -9.40 18.87
C SER A 280 12.61 -8.66 18.03
N PHE A 281 13.16 -7.56 18.53
CA PHE A 281 14.24 -6.83 17.88
C PHE A 281 15.59 -7.22 18.45
N ARG A 282 16.59 -7.28 17.57
CA ARG A 282 18.00 -7.30 17.98
C ARG A 282 18.45 -5.85 18.17
N TRP A 283 18.59 -5.45 19.43
CA TRP A 283 18.99 -4.09 19.81
C TRP A 283 20.51 -3.93 19.87
N ARG A 284 20.98 -2.73 19.50
CA ARG A 284 22.35 -2.28 19.64
C ARG A 284 22.37 -0.78 19.91
N SER A 285 23.17 -0.36 20.87
CA SER A 285 23.52 1.04 21.11
C SER A 285 24.97 1.26 20.65
N THR A 286 25.26 2.43 20.11
CA THR A 286 26.63 2.88 19.84
C THR A 286 26.75 4.36 20.13
N ILE A 287 27.82 4.76 20.82
CA ILE A 287 28.16 6.16 21.05
C ILE A 287 29.18 6.58 19.97
N LYS A 288 28.94 7.71 19.32
CA LYS A 288 29.87 8.34 18.37
C LYS A 288 29.88 9.84 18.62
N GLU A 289 31.03 10.36 19.04
CA GLU A 289 31.15 11.77 19.48
C GLU A 289 30.07 12.05 20.54
N ASN A 290 29.37 13.18 20.44
CA ASN A 290 28.28 13.56 21.33
C ASN A 290 26.92 12.92 20.96
N LYS A 291 26.91 11.76 20.27
CA LYS A 291 25.68 11.13 19.79
C LYS A 291 25.50 9.72 20.30
N LEU A 292 24.28 9.42 20.76
CA LEU A 292 23.79 8.07 21.00
C LEU A 292 23.00 7.61 19.79
N ILE A 293 23.41 6.48 19.22
CA ILE A 293 22.70 5.83 18.11
C ILE A 293 22.14 4.51 18.62
N ILE A 294 20.82 4.34 18.54
CA ILE A 294 20.12 3.11 18.92
C ILE A 294 19.53 2.48 17.66
N LYS A 295 19.90 1.22 17.40
CA LYS A 295 19.41 0.45 16.26
C LYS A 295 18.74 -0.84 16.70
N GLY A 296 17.52 -1.05 16.21
CA GLY A 296 16.78 -2.30 16.29
C GLY A 296 16.65 -2.95 14.94
N LYS A 297 16.72 -4.28 14.89
CA LYS A 297 16.37 -5.02 13.68
C LYS A 297 15.66 -6.32 14.00
N THR A 298 14.44 -6.48 13.50
CA THR A 298 13.68 -7.73 13.59
C THR A 298 13.58 -8.40 12.22
N THR A 299 13.57 -9.72 12.19
CA THR A 299 13.21 -10.50 11.00
C THR A 299 11.75 -10.89 11.09
N VAL A 300 10.98 -10.47 10.08
CA VAL A 300 9.59 -10.88 9.91
C VAL A 300 9.54 -12.16 9.07
N LEU A 301 8.85 -13.16 9.57
CA LEU A 301 8.40 -14.33 8.84
C LEU A 301 6.98 -14.08 8.36
N CYS A 302 6.79 -13.95 7.05
CA CYS A 302 5.46 -13.90 6.47
C CYS A 302 5.16 -15.26 5.83
N ILE A 303 4.14 -15.94 6.36
CA ILE A 303 3.56 -17.14 5.76
C ILE A 303 2.33 -16.72 4.98
N LEU A 304 2.32 -17.00 3.67
CA LEU A 304 1.18 -16.78 2.80
C LEU A 304 0.42 -18.08 2.62
N ALA A 305 -0.86 -18.09 2.99
CA ALA A 305 -1.78 -19.18 2.72
C ALA A 305 -2.71 -18.76 1.57
N PRO A 306 -2.62 -19.38 0.38
CA PRO A 306 -3.52 -19.05 -0.72
C PRO A 306 -4.98 -19.26 -0.36
N ILE A 307 -5.85 -18.37 -0.83
CA ILE A 307 -7.30 -18.45 -0.60
C ILE A 307 -7.90 -19.32 -1.70
N LEU A 308 -8.50 -20.43 -1.28
CA LEU A 308 -9.12 -21.42 -2.16
C LEU A 308 -10.64 -21.26 -2.15
N LYS A 309 -11.31 -21.77 -3.19
CA LYS A 309 -12.78 -21.79 -3.20
C LYS A 309 -13.32 -22.65 -2.06
N SER A 310 -14.35 -22.15 -1.39
CA SER A 310 -14.95 -22.85 -0.24
C SER A 310 -15.54 -24.22 -0.61
N ASN A 311 -15.96 -24.40 -1.86
CA ASN A 311 -16.54 -25.63 -2.39
C ASN A 311 -15.57 -26.47 -3.24
N ASP A 312 -14.37 -25.96 -3.55
CA ASP A 312 -13.35 -26.69 -4.29
C ASP A 312 -11.93 -26.29 -3.85
N ALA A 313 -11.30 -27.18 -3.09
CA ALA A 313 -9.93 -26.98 -2.63
C ALA A 313 -8.87 -27.20 -3.72
N ASN A 314 -9.27 -27.44 -4.97
CA ASN A 314 -8.37 -27.54 -6.13
C ASN A 314 -8.39 -26.29 -7.02
N GLU A 315 -9.08 -25.23 -6.60
CA GLU A 315 -9.13 -23.97 -7.33
C GLU A 315 -8.90 -22.76 -6.40
N TYR A 316 -8.16 -21.76 -6.88
CA TYR A 316 -8.06 -20.49 -6.16
C TYR A 316 -9.41 -19.78 -6.17
N GLN A 317 -9.70 -19.06 -5.09
CA GLN A 317 -10.83 -18.16 -5.07
C GLN A 317 -10.62 -17.06 -6.13
N SER A 318 -11.66 -16.79 -6.93
CA SER A 318 -11.62 -15.74 -7.95
C SER A 318 -11.38 -14.39 -7.30
N THR A 319 -10.49 -13.58 -7.87
CA THR A 319 -10.16 -12.22 -7.42
C THR A 319 -11.19 -11.19 -7.88
N ASN A 320 -12.47 -11.51 -7.75
CA ASN A 320 -13.56 -10.60 -8.10
C ASN A 320 -13.62 -9.46 -7.07
N ILE A 321 -13.35 -8.24 -7.52
CA ILE A 321 -13.32 -7.02 -6.69
C ILE A 321 -14.67 -6.69 -6.03
N GLN A 322 -15.76 -7.28 -6.50
CA GLN A 322 -17.10 -7.13 -5.94
C GLN A 322 -17.40 -8.14 -4.83
N ASP A 323 -16.50 -9.08 -4.53
CA ASP A 323 -16.68 -10.06 -3.47
C ASP A 323 -16.37 -9.42 -2.09
N PRO A 324 -17.39 -9.18 -1.24
CA PRO A 324 -17.20 -8.51 0.04
C PRO A 324 -16.44 -9.36 1.07
N LEU A 325 -16.23 -10.66 0.80
CA LEU A 325 -15.38 -11.52 1.63
C LEU A 325 -13.89 -11.34 1.31
N LEU A 326 -13.57 -10.77 0.13
CA LEU A 326 -12.21 -10.62 -0.38
C LEU A 326 -11.75 -9.18 -0.48
N TYR A 327 -12.69 -8.23 -0.52
CA TYR A 327 -12.39 -6.82 -0.72
C TYR A 327 -13.21 -5.98 0.25
N GLN A 328 -12.53 -4.98 0.83
CA GLN A 328 -13.18 -3.84 1.41
C GLN A 328 -13.58 -2.89 0.29
N ILE A 329 -14.84 -2.47 0.32
CA ILE A 329 -15.39 -1.43 -0.56
C ILE A 329 -15.80 -0.27 0.35
N LEU A 330 -15.28 0.93 0.09
CA LEU A 330 -15.62 2.15 0.82
C LEU A 330 -16.33 3.17 -0.05
#